data_AF-A7SAX1-F1
#
_entry.id   AF-A7SAX1-F1
#
_cell.length_a   1.000
_cell.length_b   1.000
_cell.length_c   1.000
_cell.angle_alpha   90.00
_cell.angle_beta   90.00
_cell.angle_gamma   90.00
#
_symmetry.space_group_name_H-M   'P 1'
#
loop_
_entity.id
_entity.type
_entity.pdbx_description
1 polymer ?
#
loop_
_entity_poly.entity_id
_entity_poly.type
_entity_poly.pdbx_seq_one_letter_code
_entity_poly.pdbx_strand_id
1 'polypeptide(L)'
;MTLLKAGQLDCDEKQKLIASLNRGGLWSLTGPAEIIFSKTEQHFRRLMPDDISRRVNLKGIASHAMIDPDIIANYNLMQIEADILADKHVCKDVLHSIITLYVRVRSFSFAKDIIQKFKSKVKLSKAKSLRKEISRSYDTDDRDRQN
;
A
#
# COMPACT_ATOMS: atom_id res chain seq x y z
N MET A 1 -21.82 6.20 14.05
CA MET A 1 -20.99 6.69 12.93
C MET A 1 -20.25 5.52 12.29
N THR A 2 -20.18 5.46 10.96
CA THR A 2 -19.68 4.31 10.16
C THR A 2 -18.15 4.25 10.02
N LEU A 3 -17.61 3.15 9.46
CA LEU A 3 -16.17 2.96 9.13
C LEU A 3 -15.56 4.15 8.38
N LEU A 4 -16.37 4.80 7.56
CA LEU A 4 -16.03 5.96 6.78
C LEU A 4 -16.99 7.09 7.14
N LYS A 5 -16.49 8.33 7.18
CA LYS A 5 -17.33 9.53 7.37
C LYS A 5 -17.41 10.31 6.06
N ALA A 6 -18.63 10.66 5.65
CA ALA A 6 -18.90 11.46 4.46
C ALA A 6 -18.93 12.96 4.80
N GLY A 7 -18.42 13.80 3.89
CA GLY A 7 -18.51 15.26 3.98
C GLY A 7 -17.16 15.97 4.10
N GLN A 8 -17.19 17.28 3.86
CA GLN A 8 -16.06 18.18 4.05
C GLN A 8 -15.90 18.42 5.55
N LEU A 9 -15.05 17.61 6.18
CA LEU A 9 -14.64 17.80 7.56
C LEU A 9 -13.76 19.06 7.66
N ASP A 10 -13.93 19.81 8.74
CA ASP A 10 -12.94 20.80 9.19
C ASP A 10 -11.55 20.15 9.14
N CYS A 11 -10.56 20.89 8.62
CA CYS A 11 -9.22 20.39 8.29
C CYS A 11 -8.59 19.62 9.47
N ASP A 12 -8.76 18.30 9.48
CA ASP A 12 -8.04 17.43 10.39
C ASP A 12 -6.59 17.38 9.92
N GLU A 13 -5.68 17.90 10.74
CA GLU A 13 -4.26 17.95 10.41
C GLU A 13 -3.67 16.57 10.07
N LYS A 14 -4.30 15.49 10.54
CA LYS A 14 -3.88 14.11 10.26
C LYS A 14 -4.23 13.64 8.84
N GLN A 15 -5.24 14.23 8.19
CA GLN A 15 -5.74 13.81 6.87
C GLN A 15 -5.62 14.90 5.80
N LYS A 16 -4.57 15.72 5.87
CA LYS A 16 -4.27 16.82 4.94
C LYS A 16 -4.34 16.41 3.46
N LEU A 17 -3.88 15.21 3.11
CA LEU A 17 -3.91 14.72 1.73
C LEU A 17 -5.34 14.43 1.24
N ILE A 18 -6.19 13.85 2.09
CA ILE A 18 -7.59 13.60 1.73
C ILE A 18 -8.30 14.95 1.59
N ALA A 19 -8.11 15.86 2.55
CA ALA A 19 -8.70 17.20 2.52
C ALA A 19 -8.30 18.00 1.26
N SER A 20 -7.04 17.93 0.82
CA SER A 20 -6.55 18.68 -0.33
C SER A 20 -7.01 18.12 -1.68
N LEU A 21 -7.27 16.81 -1.76
CA LEU A 21 -7.69 16.14 -3.00
C LEU A 21 -9.21 15.93 -3.10
N ASN A 22 -9.95 16.11 -2.00
CA ASN A 22 -11.37 15.84 -1.96
C ASN A 22 -12.14 16.85 -2.82
N ARG A 23 -12.98 16.33 -3.72
CA ARG A 23 -13.95 17.09 -4.53
C ARG A 23 -15.40 16.70 -4.22
N GLY A 24 -15.65 16.22 -3.00
CA GLY A 24 -16.96 15.79 -2.51
C GLY A 24 -17.22 14.28 -2.57
N GLY A 25 -16.27 13.48 -3.04
CA GLY A 25 -16.44 12.02 -3.21
C GLY A 25 -15.47 11.14 -2.41
N LEU A 26 -14.47 11.74 -1.75
CA LEU A 26 -13.54 11.00 -0.90
C LEU A 26 -14.08 10.89 0.53
N TRP A 27 -13.82 9.75 1.14
CA TRP A 27 -14.18 9.49 2.52
C TRP A 27 -12.98 9.74 3.43
N SER A 28 -13.21 10.41 4.56
CA SER A 28 -12.23 10.50 5.64
C SER A 28 -12.26 9.23 6.49
N LEU A 29 -11.09 8.77 6.91
CA LEU A 29 -11.00 7.64 7.84
C LEU A 29 -11.28 8.11 9.27
N THR A 30 -11.87 7.24 10.08
CA THR A 30 -11.89 7.44 11.54
C THR A 30 -10.54 7.10 12.14
N GLY A 31 -10.23 7.65 13.32
CA GLY A 31 -8.98 7.35 14.05
C GLY A 31 -8.78 5.84 14.29
N PRO A 32 -9.79 5.11 14.78
CA PRO A 32 -9.68 3.66 14.93
C PRO A 32 -9.41 2.92 13.61
N ALA A 33 -10.06 3.31 12.51
CA ALA A 33 -9.83 2.70 11.20
C ALA A 33 -8.39 2.93 10.70
N GLU A 34 -7.85 4.13 10.90
CA GLU A 34 -6.46 4.46 10.57
C GLU A 34 -5.46 3.55 11.32
N ILE A 35 -5.71 3.28 12.60
CA ILE A 35 -4.88 2.38 13.41
C ILE A 35 -4.97 0.94 12.88
N ILE A 36 -6.18 0.45 12.57
CA ILE A 36 -6.38 -0.89 11.99
C ILE A 36 -5.54 -1.06 10.72
N PHE A 37 -5.63 -0.12 9.79
CA PHE A 37 -4.89 -0.20 8.54
C PHE A 37 -3.38 -0.04 8.74
N SER A 38 -2.95 0.86 9.62
CA SER A 38 -1.53 1.06 9.93
C SER A 38 -0.89 -0.18 10.54
N LYS A 39 -1.57 -0.84 11.49
CA LYS A 39 -1.09 -2.09 12.10
C LYS A 39 -1.12 -3.24 11.11
N THR A 40 -2.16 -3.32 10.27
CA THR A 40 -2.22 -4.33 9.20
C THR A 40 -1.06 -4.15 8.20
N GLU A 41 -0.69 -2.91 7.85
CA GLU A 41 0.47 -2.62 7.01
C GLU A 41 1.79 -3.04 7.66
N GLN A 42 1.94 -2.86 8.98
CA GLN A 42 3.12 -3.31 9.71
C GLN A 42 3.27 -4.84 9.64
N HIS A 43 2.18 -5.58 9.87
CA HIS A 43 2.16 -7.04 9.69
C HIS A 43 2.48 -7.44 8.27
N PHE A 44 1.90 -6.76 7.28
CA PHE A 44 2.22 -6.98 5.86
C PHE A 44 3.73 -6.82 5.61
N ARG A 45 4.32 -5.67 5.96
CA ARG A 45 5.75 -5.43 5.71
C ARG A 45 6.67 -6.40 6.44
N ARG A 46 6.35 -6.74 7.69
CA ARG A 46 7.18 -7.64 8.52
C ARG A 46 7.20 -9.08 7.99
N LEU A 47 6.07 -9.54 7.46
CA LEU A 47 5.89 -10.93 7.02
C LEU A 47 6.10 -11.12 5.51
N MET A 48 6.29 -10.02 4.78
CA MET A 48 6.64 -10.07 3.36
C MET A 48 8.08 -10.56 3.19
N PRO A 49 8.33 -11.49 2.25
CA PRO A 49 9.68 -11.96 1.98
C PRO A 49 10.53 -10.87 1.30
N ASP A 50 11.80 -10.79 1.69
CA ASP A 50 12.80 -9.94 1.00
C ASP A 50 13.05 -10.42 -0.43
N ASP A 51 12.90 -11.72 -0.65
CA ASP A 51 13.02 -12.34 -1.96
C ASP A 51 11.68 -12.34 -2.69
N ILE A 52 11.62 -11.52 -3.74
CA ILE A 52 10.46 -11.32 -4.63
C ILE A 52 10.05 -12.63 -5.34
N SER A 53 10.95 -13.60 -5.47
CA SER A 53 10.64 -14.90 -6.10
C SER A 53 9.80 -15.82 -5.21
N ARG A 54 9.74 -15.55 -3.89
CA ARG A 54 8.97 -16.35 -2.95
C ARG A 54 7.49 -16.00 -2.97
N ARG A 55 6.65 -17.04 -2.90
CA ARG A 55 5.19 -16.89 -2.83
C ARG A 55 4.79 -16.13 -1.56
N VAL A 56 3.97 -15.09 -1.71
CA VAL A 56 3.45 -14.32 -0.58
C VAL A 56 2.37 -15.09 0.15
N ASN A 57 2.52 -15.27 1.47
CA ASN A 57 1.51 -15.89 2.32
C ASN A 57 0.48 -14.86 2.83
N LEU A 58 -0.43 -14.44 1.95
CA LEU A 58 -1.46 -13.45 2.29
C LEU A 58 -2.39 -13.93 3.42
N LYS A 59 -2.70 -15.23 3.46
CA LYS A 59 -3.54 -15.81 4.52
C LYS A 59 -2.83 -15.70 5.87
N GLY A 60 -1.56 -16.06 5.93
CA GLY A 60 -0.75 -15.93 7.15
C GLY A 60 -0.67 -14.49 7.65
N ILE A 61 -0.45 -13.52 6.75
CA ILE A 61 -0.46 -12.09 7.10
C ILE A 61 -1.80 -11.68 7.73
N ALA A 62 -2.91 -12.05 7.09
CA ALA A 62 -4.24 -11.74 7.62
C ALA A 62 -4.49 -12.41 8.98
N SER A 63 -4.10 -13.68 9.14
CA SER A 63 -4.24 -14.40 10.41
C SER A 63 -3.43 -13.76 11.55
N HIS A 64 -2.22 -13.25 11.26
CA HIS A 64 -1.42 -12.52 12.25
C HIS A 64 -2.04 -11.18 12.64
N ALA A 65 -2.56 -10.43 11.67
CA ALA A 65 -3.26 -9.18 11.94
C ALA A 65 -4.57 -9.41 12.73
N MET A 66 -5.27 -10.52 12.50
CA MET A 66 -6.53 -10.86 13.18
C MET A 66 -6.40 -11.09 14.69
N ILE A 67 -5.21 -11.43 15.17
CA ILE A 67 -4.93 -11.66 16.60
C ILE A 67 -4.23 -10.47 17.26
N ASP A 68 -3.99 -9.40 16.49
CA ASP A 68 -3.34 -8.20 17.01
C ASP A 68 -4.28 -7.46 17.98
N PRO A 69 -3.85 -7.22 19.23
CA PRO A 69 -4.72 -6.61 20.25
C PRO A 69 -5.10 -5.17 19.90
N ASP A 70 -4.22 -4.40 19.25
CA ASP A 70 -4.53 -3.03 18.86
C ASP A 70 -5.59 -3.02 17.76
N ILE A 71 -5.51 -3.93 16.80
CA ILE A 71 -6.52 -4.07 15.75
C ILE A 71 -7.89 -4.45 16.34
N ILE A 72 -7.92 -5.44 17.23
CA ILE A 72 -9.16 -5.89 17.88
C ILE A 72 -9.77 -4.76 18.73
N ALA A 73 -8.96 -4.08 19.54
CA ALA A 73 -9.42 -2.99 20.39
C ALA A 73 -10.03 -1.83 19.57
N ASN A 74 -9.35 -1.42 18.49
CA ASN A 74 -9.86 -0.35 17.62
C ASN A 74 -11.11 -0.77 16.85
N TYR A 75 -11.21 -2.03 16.43
CA TYR A 75 -12.43 -2.52 15.81
C TYR A 75 -13.61 -2.55 16.79
N ASN A 76 -13.37 -2.85 18.06
CA ASN A 76 -14.41 -2.76 19.10
C ASN A 76 -14.85 -1.31 19.34
N LEU A 77 -13.92 -0.35 19.36
CA LEU A 77 -14.25 1.07 19.42
C LEU A 77 -15.15 1.49 18.26
N MET A 78 -14.83 1.07 17.04
CA MET A 78 -15.66 1.33 15.87
C MET A 78 -17.07 0.76 15.98
N GLN A 79 -17.22 -0.45 16.54
CA GLN A 79 -18.54 -1.06 16.75
C GLN A 79 -19.37 -0.24 17.75
N ILE A 80 -18.76 0.17 18.87
CA ILE A 80 -19.40 0.99 19.90
C ILE A 80 -19.82 2.35 19.30
N GLU A 81 -18.93 3.01 18.57
CA GLU A 81 -19.22 4.30 17.91
C GLU A 81 -20.29 4.19 16.82
N ALA A 82 -20.41 3.03 16.19
CA ALA A 82 -21.40 2.75 15.17
C ALA A 82 -22.74 2.26 15.73
N ASP A 83 -22.83 2.04 17.04
CA ASP A 83 -23.98 1.43 17.72
C ASP A 83 -24.42 0.12 17.05
N ILE A 84 -23.43 -0.70 16.64
CA ILE A 84 -23.68 -1.97 15.94
C ILE A 84 -23.98 -3.05 16.99
N LEU A 85 -25.25 -3.44 17.06
CA LEU A 85 -25.71 -4.62 17.80
C LEU A 85 -25.75 -5.82 16.85
N ALA A 86 -24.59 -6.45 16.67
CA ALA A 86 -24.47 -7.67 15.86
C ALA A 86 -23.88 -8.83 16.68
N ASP A 87 -24.14 -10.05 16.22
CA ASP A 87 -23.54 -11.25 16.81
C ASP A 87 -22.01 -11.20 16.72
N LYS A 88 -21.34 -11.69 17.77
CA LYS A 88 -19.87 -11.69 17.88
C LYS A 88 -19.19 -12.38 16.69
N HIS A 89 -19.80 -13.43 16.15
CA HIS A 89 -19.30 -14.14 14.97
C HIS A 89 -19.37 -13.26 13.72
N VAL A 90 -20.45 -12.50 13.54
CA VAL A 90 -20.61 -11.57 12.42
C VAL A 90 -19.56 -10.45 12.50
N CYS A 91 -19.36 -9.86 13.68
CA CYS A 91 -18.34 -8.82 13.87
C CYS A 91 -16.93 -9.35 13.55
N LYS A 92 -16.62 -10.58 13.96
CA LYS A 92 -15.34 -11.22 13.64
C LYS A 92 -15.16 -11.43 12.14
N ASP A 93 -16.19 -11.86 11.44
CA ASP A 93 -16.15 -12.09 9.98
C ASP A 93 -16.02 -10.79 9.20
N VAL A 94 -16.65 -9.72 9.68
CA VAL A 94 -16.49 -8.36 9.12
C VAL A 94 -15.05 -7.89 9.28
N LEU A 95 -14.48 -7.97 10.49
CA LEU A 95 -13.07 -7.61 10.72
C LEU A 95 -12.12 -8.44 9.84
N HIS A 96 -12.36 -9.74 9.75
CA HIS A 96 -11.58 -10.63 8.89
C HIS A 96 -11.67 -10.20 7.42
N SER A 97 -12.84 -9.80 6.96
CA SER A 97 -13.06 -9.29 5.59
C SER A 97 -12.32 -7.98 5.34
N ILE A 98 -12.35 -7.05 6.30
CA ILE A 98 -11.61 -5.78 6.24
C ILE A 98 -10.10 -6.04 6.09
N ILE A 99 -9.52 -6.85 6.97
CA ILE A 99 -8.09 -7.17 6.95
C ILE A 99 -7.71 -7.91 5.66
N THR A 100 -8.50 -8.91 5.28
CA THR A 100 -8.23 -9.72 4.08
C THR A 100 -8.27 -8.86 2.82
N LEU A 101 -9.23 -7.94 2.73
CA LEU A 101 -9.33 -7.01 1.61
C LEU A 101 -8.12 -6.08 1.55
N TYR A 102 -7.72 -5.50 2.68
CA TYR A 102 -6.54 -4.64 2.76
C TYR A 102 -5.28 -5.37 2.28
N VAL A 103 -5.00 -6.55 2.85
CA VAL A 103 -3.81 -7.37 2.50
C VAL A 103 -3.81 -7.74 1.03
N ARG A 104 -4.97 -8.08 0.46
CA ARG A 104 -5.11 -8.41 -0.96
C ARG A 104 -4.79 -7.20 -1.84
N VAL A 105 -5.45 -6.06 -1.62
CA VAL A 105 -5.21 -4.84 -2.40
C VAL A 105 -3.76 -4.38 -2.28
N ARG A 106 -3.21 -4.43 -1.06
CA ARG A 106 -1.83 -4.06 -0.78
C ARG A 106 -0.82 -4.91 -1.55
N SER A 107 -1.10 -6.21 -1.70
CA SER A 107 -0.26 -7.14 -2.47
C SER A 107 -0.19 -6.78 -3.97
N PHE A 108 -1.30 -6.34 -4.55
CA PHE A 108 -1.31 -5.84 -5.94
C PHE A 108 -0.52 -4.55 -6.08
N SER A 109 -0.70 -3.59 -5.17
CA SER A 109 0.09 -2.35 -5.16
C SER A 109 1.58 -2.66 -5.03
N PHE A 110 1.96 -3.59 -4.15
CA PHE A 110 3.34 -4.01 -3.98
C PHE A 110 3.93 -4.64 -5.25
N ALA A 111 3.19 -5.55 -5.89
CA ALA A 111 3.61 -6.15 -7.15
C ALA A 111 3.79 -5.10 -8.26
N LYS A 112 2.88 -4.12 -8.34
CA LYS A 112 2.98 -2.99 -9.26
C LYS A 112 4.26 -2.19 -9.02
N ASP A 113 4.57 -1.87 -7.76
CA ASP A 113 5.78 -1.12 -7.40
C ASP A 113 7.07 -1.87 -7.79
N ILE A 114 7.09 -3.19 -7.57
CA ILE A 114 8.20 -4.05 -8.01
C ILE A 114 8.37 -3.98 -9.53
N ILE A 115 7.30 -4.20 -10.29
CA ILE A 115 7.33 -4.19 -11.76
C ILE A 115 7.83 -2.82 -12.25
N GLN A 116 7.33 -1.74 -11.66
CA GLN A 116 7.75 -0.38 -12.00
C GLN A 116 9.23 -0.14 -11.70
N LYS A 117 9.72 -0.62 -10.55
CA LYS A 117 11.15 -0.55 -10.19
C LYS A 117 12.02 -1.30 -11.21
N PHE A 118 11.61 -2.49 -11.64
CA PHE A 118 12.32 -3.24 -12.69
C PHE A 118 12.31 -2.50 -14.04
N LYS A 119 11.15 -2.00 -14.48
CA LYS A 119 11.04 -1.22 -15.73
C LYS A 119 11.96 0.00 -15.71
N SER A 120 12.00 0.73 -14.60
CA SER A 120 12.88 1.90 -14.44
C SER A 120 14.37 1.52 -14.50
N LYS A 121 14.78 0.42 -13.84
CA LYS A 121 16.16 -0.08 -13.91
C LYS A 121 16.57 -0.49 -15.33
N VAL A 122 15.69 -1.18 -16.06
CA VAL A 122 15.94 -1.57 -17.45
C VAL A 122 16.08 -0.36 -18.35
N LYS A 123 15.20 0.65 -18.22
CA LYS A 123 15.31 1.91 -18.97
C LYS A 123 16.64 2.61 -18.70
N LEU A 124 17.05 2.70 -17.43
CA LEU A 124 18.32 3.29 -17.05
C LEU A 124 19.52 2.54 -17.65
N SER A 125 19.51 1.21 -17.61
CA SER A 125 20.57 0.37 -18.18
C SER A 125 20.69 0.56 -19.71
N LYS A 126 19.55 0.54 -20.43
CA LYS A 126 19.52 0.78 -21.88
C LYS A 126 20.04 2.17 -22.25
N ALA A 127 19.64 3.20 -21.51
CA ALA A 127 20.13 4.56 -21.72
C ALA A 127 21.65 4.66 -21.53
N LYS A 128 22.21 3.97 -20.51
CA LYS A 128 23.67 3.88 -20.31
C LYS A 128 24.37 3.16 -21.47
N SER A 129 23.79 2.07 -21.98
CA SER A 129 24.34 1.33 -23.11
C SER A 129 24.40 2.19 -24.37
N LEU A 130 23.30 2.88 -24.70
CA LEU A 130 23.22 3.76 -25.87
C LEU A 130 24.25 4.90 -25.79
N ARG A 131 24.41 5.53 -24.62
CA ARG A 131 25.45 6.55 -24.42
C ARG A 131 26.85 6.01 -24.68
N LYS A 132 27.14 4.79 -24.22
CA LYS A 132 28.44 4.13 -24.44
C LYS A 132 28.67 3.82 -25.93
N GLU A 133 27.63 3.40 -26.64
CA GLU A 133 27.69 3.12 -28.07
C GLU A 133 27.94 4.39 -28.89
N ILE A 134 27.20 5.47 -28.59
CA ILE A 134 27.40 6.79 -29.22
C ILE A 134 28.83 7.31 -28.97
N SER A 135 29.34 7.25 -27.73
CA SER A 135 30.72 7.69 -27.46
C SER A 135 31.75 6.89 -28.27
N ARG A 136 31.57 5.57 -28.38
CA ARG A 136 32.48 4.74 -29.17
C ARG A 136 32.42 5.06 -30.66
N SER A 137 31.24 5.36 -31.21
CA SER A 137 31.11 5.71 -32.62
C SER A 137 31.79 7.05 -32.94
N TYR A 138 31.67 8.03 -32.04
CA TYR A 138 32.42 9.29 -32.15
C TYR A 138 33.94 9.06 -32.14
N ASP A 139 34.45 8.23 -31.21
CA ASP A 139 35.89 7.94 -31.10
C ASP A 139 36.45 7.17 -32.32
N THR A 140 35.61 6.40 -33.02
CA THR A 140 36.01 5.75 -34.29
C THR A 140 35.98 6.73 -35.45
N ASP A 141 34.93 7.54 -35.58
CA ASP A 141 34.80 8.52 -36.67
C ASP A 141 35.91 9.59 -36.61
N ASP A 142 36.35 9.98 -35.41
CA ASP A 142 37.42 10.97 -35.24
C ASP A 142 38.80 10.40 -35.59
N ARG A 143 39.03 9.10 -35.34
CA ARG A 143 40.26 8.40 -35.74
C ARG A 143 40.32 8.16 -37.24
N ASP A 144 39.21 7.87 -37.89
CA ASP A 144 39.17 7.66 -39.35
C ASP A 144 39.37 8.97 -40.14
N ARG A 145 39.13 10.13 -39.53
CA ARG A 145 39.38 11.46 -40.13
C ARG A 145 40.81 11.96 -40.00
N GLN A 146 41.61 11.36 -39.12
CA GLN A 146 43.01 11.74 -38.86
C GLN A 146 44.02 10.88 -39.65
N ASN A 147 43.55 9.86 -40.36
CA ASN A 147 44.32 9.04 -41.30
C ASN A 147 44.08 9.48 -42.75
#